data_AF-A0A3D1ZL39-F1
#
_entry.id   AF-A0A3D1ZL39-F1
#
_cell.length_a   1.000
_cell.length_b   1.000
_cell.length_c   1.000
_cell.angle_alpha   90.00
_cell.angle_beta   90.00
_cell.angle_gamma   90.00
#
_symmetry.space_group_name_H-M   'P 1'
#
loop_
_entity.id
_entity.type
_entity.pdbx_description
1 polymer ?
#
loop_
_entity_poly.entity_id
_entity_poly.type
_entity_poly.pdbx_seq_one_letter_code
_entity_poly.pdbx_strand_id
1 'polypeptide(L)'
;MTIASKGESLKRREDHRLITGDGTYVDDVRLPGLSHVAFVRSPHAHALIRSIDASAAAAAPGVQRVFTGAELQEQLGSLPVGWVLPDQNSPPHPPLAFEKVRYVGDAVAAIVADSPYAAQDAAELVRVDYEPLETVIDGEKATQKG
;
A
#
# COMPACT_ATOMS: atom_id res chain seq x y z
N MET A 1 11.71 -47.07 5.03
CA MET A 1 11.02 -45.80 4.78
C MET A 1 9.54 -46.11 4.65
N THR A 2 8.75 -45.86 5.68
CA THR A 2 7.32 -46.21 5.71
C THR A 2 6.54 -45.13 4.98
N ILE A 3 5.77 -45.50 3.95
CA ILE A 3 4.93 -44.57 3.20
C ILE A 3 3.67 -44.34 4.04
N ALA A 4 3.45 -43.09 4.44
CA ALA A 4 2.22 -42.63 5.08
C ALA A 4 0.99 -42.97 4.23
N SER A 5 -0.04 -43.58 4.83
CA SER A 5 -1.25 -43.97 4.11
C SER A 5 -2.35 -42.89 4.18
N LYS A 6 -3.20 -42.84 3.15
CA LYS A 6 -4.29 -41.86 3.06
C LYS A 6 -5.37 -42.18 4.11
N GLY A 7 -5.62 -41.24 5.03
CA GLY A 7 -6.59 -41.40 6.12
C GLY A 7 -5.96 -41.40 7.52
N GLU A 8 -4.64 -41.44 7.63
CA GLU A 8 -3.93 -41.31 8.91
C GLU A 8 -3.88 -39.86 9.40
N SER A 9 -4.05 -39.67 10.72
CA SER A 9 -3.88 -38.37 11.40
C SER A 9 -2.41 -38.07 11.65
N LEU A 10 -1.67 -37.78 10.60
CA LEU A 10 -0.25 -37.43 10.68
C LEU A 10 -0.07 -36.02 11.26
N LYS A 11 0.98 -35.85 12.05
CA LYS A 11 1.42 -34.52 12.47
C LYS A 11 1.88 -33.72 11.25
N ARG A 12 1.65 -32.42 11.28
CA ARG A 12 2.03 -31.53 10.19
C ARG A 12 3.55 -31.42 10.09
N ARG A 13 4.04 -31.31 8.85
CA ARG A 13 5.49 -31.20 8.59
C ARG A 13 6.04 -29.83 8.96
N GLU A 14 5.20 -28.81 8.89
CA GLU A 14 5.60 -27.42 9.09
C GLU A 14 5.72 -27.06 10.57
N ASP A 15 5.08 -27.81 11.48
CA ASP A 15 4.93 -27.44 12.89
C ASP A 15 6.27 -27.11 13.55
N HIS A 16 7.30 -27.92 13.32
CA HIS A 16 8.60 -27.72 13.97
C HIS A 16 9.14 -26.30 13.77
N ARG A 17 9.23 -25.81 12.53
CA ARG A 17 9.76 -24.46 12.27
C ARG A 17 8.84 -23.36 12.80
N LEU A 18 7.52 -23.60 12.81
CA LEU A 18 6.54 -22.60 13.22
C LEU A 18 6.48 -22.44 14.75
N ILE A 19 6.73 -23.49 15.52
CA ILE A 19 6.66 -23.45 17.00
C ILE A 19 8.01 -23.15 17.67
N THR A 20 9.09 -23.05 16.90
CA THR A 20 10.46 -22.81 17.40
C THR A 20 10.98 -21.41 17.07
N GLY A 21 10.26 -20.63 16.26
CA GLY A 21 10.74 -19.35 15.75
C GLY A 21 11.65 -19.48 14.51
N ASP A 22 11.87 -20.69 14.00
CA ASP A 22 12.66 -20.94 12.77
C ASP A 22 11.84 -20.73 11.48
N GLY A 23 10.59 -20.25 11.59
CA GLY A 23 9.76 -19.88 10.45
C GLY A 23 10.19 -18.55 9.88
N THR A 24 10.42 -18.47 8.57
CA THR A 24 10.71 -17.21 7.86
C THR A 24 9.45 -16.67 7.21
N TYR A 25 9.09 -15.45 7.57
CA TYR A 25 8.05 -14.61 6.97
C TYR A 25 8.69 -13.42 6.24
N VAL A 26 7.87 -12.62 5.55
CA VAL A 26 8.35 -11.52 4.71
C VAL A 26 9.17 -10.49 5.51
N ASP A 27 8.74 -10.15 6.72
CA ASP A 27 9.42 -9.15 7.56
C ASP A 27 10.68 -9.70 8.28
N ASP A 28 10.94 -11.01 8.20
CA ASP A 28 12.17 -11.62 8.71
C ASP A 28 13.32 -11.52 7.69
N VAL A 29 13.00 -11.24 6.42
CA VAL A 29 13.98 -11.17 5.34
C VAL A 29 14.94 -10.00 5.57
N ARG A 30 16.24 -10.27 5.47
CA ARG A 30 17.32 -9.26 5.53
C ARG A 30 18.20 -9.41 4.30
N LEU A 31 18.39 -8.33 3.54
CA LEU A 31 19.20 -8.30 2.32
C LEU A 31 20.20 -7.13 2.39
N PRO A 32 21.38 -7.25 1.78
CA PRO A 32 22.27 -6.09 1.61
C PRO A 32 21.55 -4.96 0.87
N GLY A 33 21.57 -3.75 1.45
CA GLY A 33 20.89 -2.59 0.88
C GLY A 33 19.36 -2.59 1.04
N LEU A 34 18.80 -3.44 1.92
CA LEU A 34 17.38 -3.41 2.25
C LEU A 34 16.96 -1.99 2.65
N SER A 35 15.93 -1.48 1.98
CA SER A 35 15.32 -0.19 2.27
C SER A 35 13.86 -0.41 2.66
N HIS A 36 13.32 0.53 3.41
CA HIS A 36 11.96 0.48 3.92
C HIS A 36 11.10 1.52 3.23
N VAL A 37 9.82 1.19 3.01
CA VAL A 37 8.84 2.11 2.43
C VAL A 37 7.73 2.41 3.43
N ALA A 38 7.47 3.70 3.66
CA ALA A 38 6.29 4.17 4.37
C ALA A 38 5.38 4.90 3.37
N PHE A 39 4.06 4.72 3.52
CA PHE A 39 3.07 5.35 2.64
C PHE A 39 2.35 6.46 3.39
N VAL A 40 2.29 7.64 2.78
CA VAL A 40 1.39 8.72 3.23
C VAL A 40 0.01 8.41 2.68
N ARG A 41 -0.98 8.34 3.57
CA ARG A 41 -2.34 7.89 3.24
C ARG A 41 -3.35 8.98 3.53
N SER A 42 -4.38 9.04 2.69
CA SER A 42 -5.43 10.04 2.85
C SER A 42 -6.27 9.81 4.11
N PRO A 43 -6.56 10.88 4.88
CA PRO A 43 -7.55 10.83 5.94
C PRO A 43 -9.00 11.00 5.41
N HIS A 44 -9.19 11.31 4.13
CA HIS A 44 -10.50 11.59 3.54
C HIS A 44 -11.05 10.42 2.74
N ALA A 45 -12.37 10.22 2.82
CA ALA A 45 -13.06 9.20 2.04
C ALA A 45 -13.22 9.60 0.56
N HIS A 46 -13.30 10.90 0.25
CA HIS A 46 -13.29 11.42 -1.11
C HIS A 46 -12.84 12.88 -1.07
N ALA A 47 -11.78 13.23 -1.81
CA ALA A 47 -11.26 14.59 -1.86
C ALA A 47 -10.42 14.82 -3.11
N LEU A 48 -10.40 16.04 -3.64
CA LEU A 48 -9.38 16.45 -4.59
C LEU A 48 -8.05 16.65 -3.86
N ILE A 49 -6.96 16.29 -4.51
CA ILE A 49 -5.60 16.60 -4.08
C ILE A 49 -5.22 17.92 -4.74
N ARG A 50 -5.21 19.01 -3.96
CA ARG A 50 -4.85 20.34 -4.46
C ARG A 50 -3.34 20.49 -4.61
N SER A 51 -2.58 20.00 -3.64
CA SER A 51 -1.11 19.96 -3.71
C SER A 51 -0.52 18.94 -2.73
N ILE A 52 0.71 18.49 -3.01
CA ILE A 52 1.54 17.68 -2.10
C ILE A 52 2.90 18.38 -1.97
N ASP A 53 3.26 18.78 -0.76
CA ASP A 53 4.61 19.25 -0.42
C ASP A 53 5.34 18.16 0.37
N ALA A 54 6.35 17.57 -0.27
CA ALA A 54 7.21 16.54 0.29
C ALA A 54 8.65 17.02 0.49
N SER A 55 8.91 18.33 0.41
CA SER A 55 10.27 18.88 0.45
C SER A 55 10.98 18.60 1.79
N ALA A 56 10.28 18.75 2.90
CA ALA A 56 10.81 18.45 4.24
C ALA A 56 11.09 16.95 4.42
N ALA A 57 10.19 16.08 3.93
CA ALA A 57 10.38 14.63 3.96
C ALA A 57 11.60 14.20 3.12
N ALA A 58 11.76 14.77 1.92
CA ALA A 58 12.87 14.47 1.03
C ALA A 58 14.23 14.91 1.59
N ALA A 59 14.26 15.89 2.49
CA ALA A 59 15.47 16.38 3.16
C ALA A 59 15.75 15.68 4.51
N ALA A 60 14.87 14.79 4.98
CA ALA A 60 15.00 14.16 6.29
C ALA A 60 16.16 13.13 6.30
N PRO A 61 16.88 12.99 7.43
CA PRO A 61 17.94 11.99 7.57
C PRO A 61 17.44 10.58 7.28
N GLY A 62 18.24 9.80 6.55
CA GLY A 62 17.93 8.41 6.19
C GLY A 62 16.98 8.23 5.01
N VAL A 63 16.32 9.30 4.55
CA VAL A 63 15.45 9.27 3.35
C VAL A 63 16.30 9.22 2.08
N GLN A 64 16.00 8.27 1.22
CA GLN A 64 16.64 8.10 -0.08
C GLN A 64 15.81 8.72 -1.21
N ARG A 65 14.48 8.55 -1.16
CA ARG A 65 13.57 9.06 -2.19
C ARG A 65 12.15 9.22 -1.67
N VAL A 66 11.46 10.23 -2.18
CA VAL A 66 10.01 10.40 -2.04
C VAL A 66 9.39 10.37 -3.42
N PHE A 67 8.32 9.60 -3.58
CA PHE A 67 7.50 9.54 -4.80
C PHE A 67 6.09 10.04 -4.51
N THR A 68 5.48 10.73 -5.47
CA THR A 68 4.07 11.14 -5.43
C THR A 68 3.30 10.51 -6.60
N GLY A 69 1.97 10.43 -6.49
CA GLY A 69 1.13 9.95 -7.59
C GLY A 69 1.33 10.73 -8.90
N ALA A 70 1.54 12.04 -8.81
CA ALA A 70 1.76 12.89 -10.00
C ALA A 70 3.04 12.53 -10.76
N GLU A 71 4.10 12.12 -10.06
CA GLU A 71 5.37 11.70 -10.67
C GLU A 71 5.24 10.32 -11.34
N LEU A 72 4.48 9.41 -10.73
CA LEU A 72 4.44 8.00 -11.15
C LEU A 72 3.29 7.65 -12.09
N GLN A 73 2.30 8.54 -12.27
CA GLN A 73 1.08 8.21 -13.02
C GLN A 73 1.35 7.78 -14.48
N GLU A 74 2.35 8.37 -15.14
CA GLU A 74 2.70 8.02 -16.53
C GLU A 74 3.52 6.73 -16.63
N GLN A 75 4.12 6.26 -15.53
CA GLN A 75 5.05 5.13 -15.52
C GLN A 75 4.42 3.82 -15.05
N LEU A 76 3.54 3.87 -14.03
CA LEU A 76 3.07 2.68 -13.33
C LEU A 76 1.70 2.18 -13.80
N GLY A 77 0.92 3.02 -14.50
CA GLY A 77 -0.44 2.67 -14.90
C GLY A 77 -1.35 2.36 -13.70
N SER A 78 -2.35 1.49 -13.89
CA SER A 78 -3.25 1.02 -12.83
C SER A 78 -2.83 -0.35 -12.29
N LEU A 79 -3.06 -0.58 -11.00
CA LEU A 79 -2.88 -1.86 -10.36
C LEU A 79 -3.76 -2.92 -11.03
N PRO A 80 -3.20 -4.09 -11.41
CA PRO A 80 -3.97 -5.13 -12.08
C PRO A 80 -4.90 -5.84 -11.10
N VAL A 81 -6.08 -6.20 -11.58
CA VAL A 81 -7.02 -7.06 -10.84
C VAL A 81 -6.69 -8.52 -11.15
N GLY A 82 -6.34 -9.30 -10.13
CA GLY A 82 -5.89 -10.70 -10.29
C GLY A 82 -6.96 -11.68 -10.77
N TRP A 83 -8.23 -11.30 -10.72
CA TRP A 83 -9.36 -12.07 -11.24
C TRP A 83 -10.29 -11.14 -12.02
N VAL A 84 -10.31 -11.31 -13.34
CA VAL A 84 -11.19 -10.54 -14.24
C VAL A 84 -12.41 -11.38 -14.57
N LEU A 85 -13.60 -10.85 -14.28
CA LEU A 85 -14.88 -11.44 -14.68
C LEU A 85 -15.36 -10.84 -16.01
N PRO A 86 -16.16 -11.58 -16.82
CA PRO A 86 -16.87 -11.00 -17.96
C PRO A 86 -17.67 -9.76 -17.52
N ASP A 87 -17.63 -8.70 -18.32
CA ASP A 87 -18.35 -7.44 -18.11
C ASP A 87 -17.99 -6.67 -16.83
N GLN A 88 -16.88 -7.00 -16.18
CA GLN A 88 -16.41 -6.29 -14.99
C GLN A 88 -15.94 -4.87 -15.30
N ASN A 89 -16.59 -3.88 -14.68
CA ASN A 89 -16.06 -2.52 -14.66
C ASN A 89 -14.81 -2.45 -13.76
N SER A 90 -13.65 -2.19 -14.37
CA SER A 90 -12.37 -2.04 -13.68
C SER A 90 -11.91 -0.58 -13.79
N PRO A 91 -12.33 0.30 -12.86
CA PRO A 91 -11.91 1.69 -12.89
C PRO A 91 -10.40 1.80 -12.65
N PRO A 92 -9.74 2.87 -13.14
CA PRO A 92 -8.34 3.11 -12.86
C PRO A 92 -8.05 3.12 -11.35
N HIS A 93 -7.09 2.30 -10.93
CA HIS A 93 -6.63 2.20 -9.54
C HIS A 93 -5.11 2.41 -9.51
N PRO A 94 -4.64 3.67 -9.51
CA PRO A 94 -3.22 3.93 -9.49
C PRO A 94 -2.60 3.51 -8.15
N PRO A 95 -1.33 3.05 -8.12
CA PRO A 95 -0.65 2.67 -6.87
C PRO A 95 -0.55 3.81 -5.87
N LEU A 96 -0.39 5.04 -6.36
CA LEU A 96 -0.46 6.28 -5.61
C LEU A 96 -1.50 7.19 -6.27
N ALA A 97 -2.49 7.63 -5.52
CA ALA A 97 -3.52 8.53 -5.96
C ALA A 97 -2.93 9.88 -6.41
N PHE A 98 -3.45 10.36 -7.53
CA PHE A 98 -3.20 11.67 -8.12
C PHE A 98 -4.55 12.28 -8.50
N GLU A 99 -4.61 13.62 -8.54
CA GLU A 99 -5.83 14.45 -8.70
C GLU A 99 -6.87 14.33 -7.59
N LYS A 100 -7.20 13.11 -7.15
CA LYS A 100 -8.18 12.83 -6.09
C LYS A 100 -7.95 11.49 -5.42
N VAL A 101 -8.35 11.43 -4.16
CA VAL A 101 -8.41 10.21 -3.34
C VAL A 101 -9.83 9.68 -3.32
N ARG A 102 -10.00 8.35 -3.29
CA ARG A 102 -11.33 7.70 -3.45
C ARG A 102 -11.80 6.93 -2.23
N TYR A 103 -10.98 6.82 -1.18
CA TYR A 103 -11.31 6.17 0.09
C TYR A 103 -10.31 6.57 1.17
N VAL A 104 -10.70 6.39 2.44
CA VAL A 104 -9.77 6.58 3.58
C VAL A 104 -8.66 5.55 3.48
N GLY A 105 -7.41 5.99 3.56
CA GLY A 105 -6.26 5.12 3.41
C GLY A 105 -5.66 5.08 2.00
N ASP A 106 -6.27 5.76 1.02
CA ASP A 106 -5.75 5.86 -0.35
C ASP A 106 -4.36 6.50 -0.32
N ALA A 107 -3.35 5.80 -0.85
CA ALA A 107 -1.95 6.22 -0.73
C ALA A 107 -1.67 7.36 -1.70
N VAL A 108 -1.00 8.42 -1.26
CA VAL A 108 -0.71 9.61 -2.10
C VAL A 108 0.77 9.86 -2.31
N ALA A 109 1.61 9.35 -1.41
CA ALA A 109 3.06 9.38 -1.52
C ALA A 109 3.71 8.13 -0.91
N ALA A 110 4.92 7.80 -1.37
CA ALA A 110 5.75 6.72 -0.85
C ALA A 110 7.13 7.26 -0.48
N ILE A 111 7.58 6.97 0.75
CA ILE A 111 8.84 7.40 1.33
C ILE A 111 9.76 6.19 1.43
N VAL A 112 10.89 6.21 0.73
CA VAL A 112 11.91 5.16 0.78
C VAL A 112 13.06 5.64 1.65
N ALA A 113 13.39 4.87 2.70
CA ALA A 113 14.45 5.20 3.65
C ALA A 113 15.27 3.97 4.07
N ASP A 114 16.39 4.21 4.76
CA ASP A 114 17.30 3.18 5.27
C ASP A 114 16.74 2.34 6.43
N SER A 115 15.69 2.81 7.10
CA SER A 115 15.08 2.18 8.26
C SER A 115 13.57 2.42 8.30
N PRO A 116 12.78 1.54 8.93
CA PRO A 116 11.33 1.72 8.99
C PRO A 116 10.96 2.97 9.82
N TYR A 117 11.76 3.31 10.83
CA TYR A 117 11.56 4.51 11.65
C TYR A 117 11.80 5.79 10.85
N ALA A 118 12.91 5.89 10.11
CA ALA A 118 13.18 7.06 9.28
C ALA A 118 12.10 7.25 8.19
N ALA A 119 11.63 6.15 7.59
CA ALA A 119 10.54 6.21 6.61
C ALA A 119 9.25 6.77 7.22
N GLN A 120 8.89 6.31 8.42
CA GLN A 120 7.68 6.75 9.12
C GLN A 120 7.78 8.20 9.58
N ASP A 121 8.90 8.58 10.23
CA ASP A 121 9.12 9.94 10.70
C ASP A 121 9.08 10.95 9.54
N ALA A 122 9.66 10.60 8.40
CA ALA A 122 9.61 11.44 7.20
C ALA A 122 8.23 11.48 6.55
N ALA A 123 7.42 10.42 6.66
CA ALA A 123 6.05 10.43 6.15
C ALA A 123 5.18 11.49 6.85
N GLU A 124 5.39 11.72 8.15
CA GLU A 124 4.70 12.76 8.93
C GLU A 124 5.09 14.20 8.52
N LEU A 125 6.19 14.37 7.78
CA LEU A 125 6.63 15.67 7.27
C LEU A 125 5.97 16.04 5.93
N VAL A 126 5.28 15.10 5.28
CA VAL A 126 4.57 15.36 4.02
C VAL A 126 3.27 16.11 4.30
N ARG A 127 3.10 17.25 3.63
CA ARG A 127 1.88 18.05 3.74
C ARG A 127 1.05 17.88 2.48
N VAL A 128 -0.22 17.53 2.66
CA VAL A 128 -1.16 17.35 1.55
C VAL A 128 -2.33 18.29 1.75
N ASP A 129 -2.60 19.10 0.74
CA ASP A 129 -3.77 19.96 0.70
C ASP A 129 -4.92 19.25 -0.01
N TYR A 130 -6.03 19.11 0.69
CA TYR A 130 -7.21 18.39 0.24
C TYR A 130 -8.42 19.32 0.16
N GLU A 131 -9.22 19.12 -0.88
CA GLU A 131 -10.57 19.65 -0.94
C GLU A 131 -11.57 18.50 -0.83
N PRO A 132 -12.21 18.31 0.34
CA PRO A 132 -13.18 17.24 0.53
C PRO A 132 -14.32 17.32 -0.48
N LEU A 133 -14.69 16.17 -1.03
CA LEU A 133 -15.83 15.99 -1.90
C LEU A 133 -16.92 15.22 -1.18
N GLU A 134 -18.15 15.24 -1.72
CA GLU A 134 -19.22 14.41 -1.20
C GLU A 134 -18.85 12.93 -1.28
N THR A 135 -19.06 12.23 -0.17
CA THR A 135 -18.73 10.82 -0.02
C THR A 135 -19.97 9.96 -0.24
N VAL A 136 -19.83 8.86 -0.96
CA VAL A 136 -20.90 7.87 -1.14
C VAL A 136 -20.60 6.65 -0.26
N ILE A 137 -21.39 6.50 0.81
CA ILE A 137 -21.26 5.41 1.79
C ILE A 137 -22.47 4.46 1.78
N ASP A 138 -23.44 4.74 0.92
CA ASP A 138 -24.69 4.00 0.81
C ASP A 138 -24.80 3.34 -0.57
N GLY A 139 -25.19 2.07 -0.59
CA GLY A 139 -25.25 1.27 -1.81
C GLY A 139 -26.34 1.73 -2.78
N GLU A 140 -27.47 2.23 -2.27
CA GLU A 140 -28.54 2.76 -3.13
C GLU A 140 -28.09 4.07 -3.79
N LYS A 141 -27.51 4.99 -3.01
CA LYS A 141 -26.92 6.24 -3.51
C LYS A 141 -25.85 5.98 -4.56
N ALA A 142 -25.05 4.93 -4.43
CA ALA A 142 -24.00 4.60 -5.40
C ALA A 142 -24.53 4.24 -6.80
N THR A 143 -25.81 3.86 -6.92
CA THR A 143 -26.45 3.57 -8.22
C THR A 143 -27.06 4.81 -8.88
N GLN A 144 -27.13 5.93 -8.17
CA GLN A 144 -27.68 7.19 -8.68
C GLN A 144 -26.68 7.87 -9.61
N LYS A 145 -27.18 8.78 -10.45
CA LYS A 145 -26.34 9.56 -11.39
C LYS A 145 -25.53 10.60 -10.60
N GLY A 146 -24.20 10.55 -10.75
CA GLY A 146 -23.25 11.52 -10.18
C GLY A 146 -23.09 12.79 -11.00
#